data_AF-A0A8S3JG53-F1
#
_entry.id   AF-A0A8S3JG53-F1
#
_cell.length_a   1.000
_cell.length_b   1.000
_cell.length_c   1.000
_cell.angle_alpha   90.00
_cell.angle_beta   90.00
_cell.angle_gamma   90.00
#
_symmetry.space_group_name_H-M   'P 1'
#
loop_
_entity.id
_entity.type
_entity.pdbx_description
1 polymer ?
#
loop_
_entity_poly.entity_id
_entity_poly.type
_entity_poly.pdbx_seq_one_letter_code
_entity_poly.pdbx_strand_id
1 'polypeptide(L)'
;TDRPPTTFTFSHPQDYLDQLVRNLKYYRTTVRQNIKQQHAQSKARYDRRCTNPQYDLGTMVLTRIFTSRSKLDPRFSLDPKIIVNRQHPIYWVKALNSTTISRIHVNDIRPLSTRSNVPSH
;
A
#
# COMPACT_ATOMS: atom_id res chain seq x y z
N THR A 1 -12.44 -26.77 17.04
CA THR A 1 -12.96 -26.28 15.75
C THR A 1 -14.38 -26.76 15.63
N ASP A 2 -15.36 -25.96 16.09
CA ASP A 2 -16.76 -26.34 16.03
C ASP A 2 -17.28 -26.20 14.60
N ARG A 3 -17.56 -27.32 13.95
CA ARG A 3 -18.28 -27.35 12.69
C ARG A 3 -19.74 -26.97 12.95
N PRO A 4 -20.39 -26.17 12.07
CA PRO A 4 -21.79 -25.87 12.22
C PRO A 4 -22.62 -27.18 12.06
N PRO A 5 -23.69 -27.38 12.86
CA PRO A 5 -24.50 -28.59 12.78
C PRO A 5 -25.23 -28.65 11.43
N THR A 6 -25.23 -29.83 10.80
CA THR A 6 -25.80 -30.06 9.45
C THR A 6 -27.23 -30.60 9.47
N THR A 7 -27.72 -31.07 10.63
CA THR A 7 -29.09 -31.57 10.80
C THR A 7 -29.62 -31.11 12.16
N PHE A 8 -30.91 -30.75 12.19
CA PHE A 8 -31.58 -30.25 13.39
C PHE A 8 -32.89 -31.01 13.60
N THR A 9 -33.02 -31.65 14.74
CA THR A 9 -34.25 -32.29 15.20
C THR A 9 -34.81 -31.46 16.35
N PHE A 10 -35.99 -30.89 16.15
CA PHE A 10 -36.66 -30.06 17.16
C PHE A 10 -37.64 -30.95 17.94
N SER A 11 -37.45 -31.03 19.25
CA SER A 11 -38.34 -31.79 20.14
C SER A 11 -39.38 -30.90 20.80
N HIS A 12 -39.00 -29.65 21.06
CA HIS A 12 -39.82 -28.62 21.68
C HIS A 12 -39.75 -27.32 20.88
N PRO A 13 -40.82 -26.50 20.86
CA PRO A 13 -40.84 -25.23 20.13
C PRO A 13 -39.78 -24.22 20.61
N GLN A 14 -39.31 -24.31 21.86
CA GLN A 14 -38.21 -23.48 22.38
C GLN A 14 -36.83 -23.86 21.81
N ASP A 15 -36.64 -25.10 21.36
CA ASP A 15 -35.35 -25.58 20.80
C ASP A 15 -34.95 -24.73 19.58
N TYR A 16 -35.93 -24.30 18.78
CA TYR A 16 -35.72 -23.46 17.62
C TYR A 16 -35.16 -22.08 18.00
N LEU A 17 -35.73 -21.44 19.03
CA LEU A 17 -35.32 -20.12 19.48
C LEU A 17 -33.91 -20.17 20.09
N ASP A 18 -33.63 -21.16 20.94
CA ASP A 18 -32.32 -21.34 21.54
C ASP A 18 -31.24 -21.61 20.49
N GLN A 19 -31.56 -22.43 19.50
CA GLN A 19 -30.68 -22.69 18.37
C GLN A 19 -30.44 -21.43 17.52
N LEU A 20 -31.48 -20.64 17.24
CA LEU A 20 -31.34 -19.39 16.51
C LEU A 20 -30.39 -18.43 17.26
N VAL A 21 -30.57 -18.29 18.58
CA VAL A 21 -29.70 -17.46 19.43
C VAL A 21 -28.25 -17.97 19.40
N ARG A 22 -28.03 -19.29 19.49
CA ARG A 22 -26.69 -19.90 19.41
C ARG A 22 -26.04 -19.65 18.06
N ASN A 23 -26.76 -19.85 16.96
CA ASN A 23 -26.28 -19.63 15.61
C ASN A 23 -25.91 -18.15 15.40
N LEU A 24 -26.77 -17.22 15.82
CA LEU A 24 -26.49 -15.78 15.73
C LEU A 24 -25.25 -15.39 16.54
N LYS A 25 -25.08 -15.93 17.75
CA LYS A 25 -23.86 -15.72 18.55
C LYS A 25 -22.62 -16.23 17.81
N TYR A 26 -22.68 -17.45 17.30
CA TYR A 26 -21.59 -18.06 16.54
C TYR A 26 -21.20 -17.24 15.30
N TYR A 27 -22.17 -16.87 14.46
CA TYR A 27 -21.89 -16.06 13.27
C TYR A 27 -21.34 -14.69 13.63
N ARG A 28 -21.86 -14.05 14.68
CA ARG A 28 -21.33 -12.76 15.15
C ARG A 28 -19.87 -12.87 15.59
N THR A 29 -19.50 -13.93 16.31
CA THR A 29 -18.10 -14.16 16.72
C THR A 29 -17.20 -14.43 15.52
N THR A 30 -17.65 -15.26 14.58
CA THR A 30 -16.90 -15.61 13.36
C THR A 30 -16.68 -14.39 12.48
N VAL A 31 -17.73 -13.57 12.26
CA VAL A 31 -17.62 -12.34 11.47
C VAL A 31 -16.61 -11.37 12.10
N ARG A 32 -16.66 -11.17 13.44
CA ARG A 32 -15.67 -10.32 14.14
C ARG A 32 -14.24 -10.82 13.97
N GLN A 33 -14.03 -12.13 14.06
CA GLN A 33 -12.71 -12.72 13.89
C GLN A 33 -12.21 -12.57 12.45
N ASN A 34 -13.07 -12.81 11.47
CA ASN A 34 -12.74 -12.65 10.05
C ASN A 34 -12.39 -11.19 9.72
N ILE A 35 -13.17 -10.22 10.22
CA ILE A 35 -12.87 -8.79 10.07
C ILE A 35 -11.49 -8.47 10.66
N LYS A 36 -11.22 -8.90 11.88
CA LYS A 36 -9.92 -8.66 12.55
C LYS A 36 -8.75 -9.26 11.75
N GLN A 37 -8.91 -10.49 11.25
CA GLN A 37 -7.90 -11.15 10.42
C GLN A 37 -7.69 -10.41 9.10
N GLN A 38 -8.76 -9.99 8.44
CA GLN A 38 -8.68 -9.25 7.19
C GLN A 38 -7.97 -7.89 7.38
N HIS A 39 -8.26 -7.18 8.47
CA HIS A 39 -7.54 -5.95 8.80
C HIS A 39 -6.06 -6.19 9.05
N ALA A 40 -5.71 -7.24 9.81
CA ALA A 40 -4.31 -7.58 10.07
C ALA A 40 -3.55 -7.93 8.78
N GLN A 41 -4.15 -8.73 7.90
CA GLN A 41 -3.57 -9.07 6.60
C GLN A 41 -3.41 -7.84 5.70
N SER A 42 -4.43 -6.97 5.64
CA SER A 42 -4.39 -5.74 4.86
C SER A 42 -3.25 -4.83 5.32
N LYS A 43 -3.14 -4.62 6.64
CA LYS A 43 -2.05 -3.86 7.25
C LYS A 43 -0.69 -4.47 6.94
N ALA A 44 -0.52 -5.78 7.12
CA ALA A 44 0.76 -6.44 6.82
C ALA A 44 1.16 -6.30 5.33
N ARG A 45 0.19 -6.39 4.40
CA ARG A 45 0.45 -6.16 2.97
C ARG A 45 0.81 -4.71 2.68
N TYR A 46 0.13 -3.76 3.32
CA TYR A 46 0.45 -2.34 3.23
C TYR A 46 1.85 -2.07 3.74
N ASP A 47 2.16 -2.48 4.98
CA ASP A 47 3.46 -2.27 5.63
C ASP A 47 4.60 -2.89 4.81
N ARG A 48 4.41 -4.11 4.27
CA ARG A 48 5.39 -4.76 3.38
C ARG A 48 5.65 -3.98 2.08
N ARG A 49 4.64 -3.30 1.54
CA ARG A 49 4.72 -2.51 0.29
C ARG A 49 5.05 -1.04 0.53
N CYS A 50 4.88 -0.56 1.75
CA CYS A 50 5.28 0.76 2.20
C CYS A 50 6.78 0.75 2.45
N THR A 51 7.55 0.63 1.37
CA THR A 51 8.93 1.11 1.42
C THR A 51 8.82 2.59 1.79
N ASN A 52 9.51 3.02 2.84
CA ASN A 52 9.63 4.43 3.18
C ASN A 52 10.95 4.96 2.62
N PRO A 53 11.08 5.12 1.28
CA PRO A 53 12.32 5.56 0.70
C PRO A 53 12.58 6.99 1.15
N GLN A 54 13.76 7.21 1.72
CA GLN A 54 14.26 8.53 2.01
C GLN A 54 15.38 8.81 1.04
N TYR A 55 15.32 9.98 0.41
CA TYR A 55 16.30 10.39 -0.59
C TYR A 55 17.12 11.54 -0.04
N ASP A 56 18.42 11.55 -0.33
CA ASP A 56 19.32 12.59 0.11
C ASP A 56 19.35 13.77 -0.86
N LEU A 57 19.80 14.92 -0.35
CA LEU A 57 20.03 16.10 -1.17
C LEU A 57 21.09 15.80 -2.23
N GLY A 58 20.92 16.33 -3.44
CA GLY A 58 21.82 16.06 -4.57
C GLY A 58 21.53 14.76 -5.32
N THR A 59 20.65 13.88 -4.80
CA THR A 59 20.28 12.64 -5.49
C THR A 59 19.59 12.94 -6.83
N MET A 60 20.05 12.27 -7.90
CA MET A 60 19.38 12.31 -9.20
C MET A 60 18.17 11.39 -9.23
N VAL A 61 17.04 11.95 -9.65
CA VAL A 61 15.75 11.27 -9.64
C VAL A 61 14.94 11.60 -10.90
N LEU A 62 14.06 10.68 -11.27
CA LEU A 62 12.99 10.90 -12.24
C LEU A 62 11.68 11.19 -11.50
N THR A 63 10.81 11.95 -12.13
CA THR A 63 9.53 12.38 -11.54
C THR A 63 8.37 11.91 -12.39
N ARG A 64 7.26 11.50 -11.77
CA ARG A 64 6.10 10.99 -12.49
C ARG A 64 5.48 12.05 -13.40
N ILE A 65 5.03 11.64 -14.59
CA ILE A 65 4.31 12.49 -15.54
C ILE A 65 2.80 12.35 -15.30
N PHE A 66 2.13 13.48 -15.03
CA PHE A 66 0.69 13.55 -14.74
C PHE A 66 -0.18 13.99 -15.92
N THR A 67 0.41 14.32 -17.06
CA THR A 67 -0.34 14.73 -18.26
C THR A 67 -1.07 13.54 -18.90
N SER A 68 -1.91 13.81 -19.89
CA SER A 68 -2.47 12.76 -20.76
C SER A 68 -1.33 11.95 -21.38
N ARG A 69 -1.41 10.64 -21.25
CA ARG A 69 -0.40 9.68 -21.72
C ARG A 69 -1.08 8.52 -22.42
N SER A 70 -0.52 8.10 -23.55
CA SER A 70 -0.89 6.87 -24.23
C SER A 70 -0.50 5.65 -23.39
N LYS A 71 -0.98 4.46 -23.77
CA LYS A 71 -0.68 3.21 -23.05
C LYS A 71 0.82 2.88 -23.04
N LEU A 72 1.56 3.31 -24.07
CA LEU A 72 2.99 3.01 -24.24
C LEU A 72 3.91 4.16 -23.81
N ASP A 73 3.36 5.30 -23.42
CA ASP A 73 4.16 6.46 -23.01
C ASP A 73 4.85 6.24 -21.66
N PRO A 74 6.06 6.79 -21.47
CA PRO A 74 6.80 6.65 -20.22
C PRO A 74 5.99 7.17 -19.02
N ARG A 75 6.11 6.50 -17.88
CA ARG A 75 5.45 6.91 -16.62
C ARG A 75 6.19 8.01 -15.87
N PHE A 76 7.49 8.11 -16.08
CA PHE A 76 8.37 9.06 -15.44
C PHE A 76 9.00 9.97 -16.49
N SER A 77 9.44 11.14 -16.07
CA SER A 77 10.16 12.09 -16.92
C SER A 77 11.37 11.43 -17.55
N LEU A 78 11.64 11.78 -18.80
CA LEU A 78 12.86 11.34 -19.49
C LEU A 78 14.08 12.08 -18.93
N ASP A 79 13.90 13.36 -18.58
CA ASP A 79 14.97 14.18 -18.04
C ASP A 79 15.18 13.92 -16.54
N PRO A 80 16.44 13.68 -16.13
CA PRO A 80 16.83 13.65 -14.73
C PRO A 80 16.59 14.99 -14.04
N LYS A 81 16.29 14.91 -12.75
CA LYS A 81 16.15 16.06 -11.87
C LYS A 81 16.90 15.79 -10.56
N ILE A 82 17.23 16.84 -9.81
CA ILE A 82 18.03 16.75 -8.59
C ILE A 82 17.18 17.18 -7.40
N ILE A 83 17.28 16.46 -6.29
CA ILE A 83 16.65 16.86 -5.03
C ILE A 83 17.43 18.04 -4.44
N VAL A 84 16.76 19.17 -4.29
CA VAL A 84 17.34 20.42 -3.76
C VAL A 84 16.90 20.71 -2.32
N ASN A 85 15.75 20.18 -1.90
CA ASN A 85 15.30 20.27 -0.51
C ASN A 85 14.48 19.02 -0.12
N ARG A 86 14.54 18.66 1.15
CA ARG A 86 13.94 17.45 1.73
C ARG A 86 13.01 17.82 2.88
N GLN A 87 11.72 17.49 2.73
CA GLN A 87 10.74 17.53 3.82
C GLN A 87 9.77 16.35 3.67
N HIS A 88 10.22 15.15 4.06
CA HIS A 88 9.48 13.92 3.89
C HIS A 88 8.01 14.06 4.38
N PRO A 89 6.99 13.63 3.59
CA PRO A 89 7.08 12.86 2.34
C PRO A 89 7.18 13.70 1.05
N ILE A 90 7.35 15.01 1.15
CA ILE A 90 7.46 15.93 0.00
C ILE A 90 8.93 16.33 -0.22
N TYR A 91 9.35 16.33 -1.48
CA TYR A 91 10.69 16.75 -1.89
C TYR A 91 10.59 17.85 -2.92
N TRP A 92 11.57 18.76 -2.90
CA TRP A 92 11.71 19.80 -3.91
C TRP A 92 12.75 19.31 -4.90
N VAL A 93 12.34 19.24 -6.16
CA VAL A 93 13.15 18.69 -7.23
C VAL A 93 13.31 19.73 -8.31
N LYS A 94 14.56 19.95 -8.73
CA LYS A 94 14.95 20.91 -9.75
C LYS A 94 15.43 20.17 -10.99
N ALA A 95 14.97 20.58 -12.17
CA ALA A 95 15.49 20.03 -13.43
C ALA A 95 16.94 20.51 -13.67
N LEU A 96 17.78 19.71 -14.35
CA LEU A 96 19.15 20.15 -14.65
C LEU A 96 19.18 21.36 -15.59
N ASN A 97 18.31 21.38 -16.58
CA ASN A 97 18.32 22.37 -17.66
C ASN A 97 17.42 23.58 -17.37
N SER A 98 16.76 23.63 -16.21
CA SER A 98 15.78 24.65 -15.89
C SER A 98 15.86 25.07 -14.43
N THR A 99 15.61 26.34 -14.17
CA THR A 99 15.56 26.88 -12.80
C THR A 99 14.27 26.50 -12.07
N THR A 100 13.32 25.87 -12.76
CA THR A 100 12.02 25.48 -12.18
C THR A 100 12.20 24.43 -11.08
N ILE A 101 11.66 24.73 -9.90
CA ILE A 101 11.60 23.83 -8.75
C ILE A 101 10.17 23.34 -8.60
N SER A 102 10.02 22.03 -8.41
CA SER A 102 8.73 21.38 -8.27
C SER A 102 8.64 20.62 -6.94
N ARG A 103 7.46 20.64 -6.31
CA ARG A 103 7.17 19.91 -5.07
C ARG A 103 6.52 18.58 -5.42
N ILE A 104 7.12 17.48 -4.99
CA ILE A 104 6.73 16.13 -5.42
C ILE A 104 6.70 15.19 -4.23
N HIS A 105 5.66 14.35 -4.17
CA HIS A 105 5.54 13.31 -3.17
C HIS A 105 6.51 12.16 -3.43
N VAL A 106 7.05 11.56 -2.38
CA VAL A 106 8.08 10.51 -2.44
C VAL A 106 7.70 9.32 -3.36
N ASN A 107 6.41 8.97 -3.42
CA ASN A 107 5.88 7.89 -4.26
C ASN A 107 5.97 8.18 -5.77
N ASP A 108 6.05 9.46 -6.15
CA ASP A 108 6.13 9.90 -7.54
C ASP A 108 7.58 10.19 -7.98
N ILE A 109 8.54 9.79 -7.15
CA ILE A 109 9.98 9.93 -7.37
C ILE A 109 10.58 8.55 -7.59
N ARG A 110 11.46 8.44 -8.58
CA ARG A 110 12.29 7.25 -8.80
C ARG A 110 13.75 7.64 -8.78
N PRO A 111 14.59 7.07 -7.90
CA PRO A 111 16.01 7.34 -7.93
C PRO A 111 16.60 6.77 -9.21
N LEU A 112 17.46 7.55 -9.86
CA LEU A 112 18.35 7.01 -10.87
C LEU A 112 19.48 6.33 -10.13
N SER A 113 19.63 5.02 -10.30
CA SER A 113 20.79 4.32 -9.76
C SER A 113 22.03 4.90 -10.41
N THR A 114 22.82 5.67 -9.65
CA THR A 114 24.19 6.00 -10.05
C THR A 114 24.95 4.68 -10.11
N ARG A 115 25.21 4.18 -11.33
CA ARG A 115 25.99 2.95 -11.59
C ARG A 115 27.43 2.99 -11.03
N SER A 116 27.84 4.02 -10.30
CA SER A 116 29.16 4.17 -9.71
C SER A 116 29.24 3.60 -8.30
N ASN A 117 28.91 2.32 -8.14
CA ASN A 117 29.39 1.42 -7.08
C ASN A 117 28.86 0.01 -7.40
N VAL A 118 29.43 -0.60 -8.45
CA VAL A 118 29.41 -2.06 -8.58
C VAL A 118 30.48 -2.56 -7.60
N PRO A 119 30.14 -3.20 -6.47
CA PRO A 119 31.16 -3.90 -5.70
C PRO A 119 31.65 -5.07 -6.55
N SER A 120 32.87 -4.98 -7.03
CA SER A 120 33.60 -6.11 -7.60
C SER A 120 33.82 -7.15 -6.50
N HIS A 121 33.05 -8.23 -6.57
CA HIS A 121 33.32 -9.51 -5.92
C HIS A 121 33.16 -10.63 -6.93
#